data_AF-A0A315EMB2-F1
#
_entry.id   AF-A0A315EMB2-F1
#
_cell.length_a   1.000
_cell.length_b   1.000
_cell.length_c   1.000
_cell.angle_alpha   90.00
_cell.angle_beta   90.00
_cell.angle_gamma   90.00
#
_symmetry.space_group_name_H-M   'P 1'
#
loop_
_entity.id
_entity.type
_entity.pdbx_description
1 polymer ?
#
loop_
_entity_poly.entity_id
_entity_poly.type
_entity_poly.pdbx_seq_one_letter_code
_entity_poly.pdbx_strand_id
1 'polypeptide(L)' 'MKSTKGNYADKAALNKAIADAQFKSVRGQFRFGKNNYPVQNYHIFQVTKTAKGADYKTVSEGVLKAHVDDLPPLAVPLN' A
#
# COMPACT_ATOMS: atom_id res chain seq x y z
N MET A 1 -3.07 -6.17 13.52
CA MET A 1 -3.28 -5.94 14.98
C MET A 1 -3.80 -7.17 15.74
N LYS A 2 -4.61 -8.05 15.15
CA LYS A 2 -4.96 -9.34 15.78
C LYS A 2 -3.74 -10.19 16.13
N SER A 3 -2.69 -10.13 15.29
CA SER A 3 -1.41 -10.82 15.45
C SER A 3 -0.59 -10.36 16.66
N THR A 4 -0.66 -9.09 17.06
CA THR A 4 0.02 -8.59 18.28
C THR A 4 -0.86 -8.67 19.53
N LYS A 5 -2.09 -9.19 19.41
CA LYS A 5 -3.14 -9.15 20.44
C LYS A 5 -3.36 -7.74 21.04
N GLY A 6 -3.13 -6.70 20.24
CA GLY A 6 -3.26 -5.30 20.68
C GLY A 6 -2.08 -4.78 21.51
N ASN A 7 -0.99 -5.54 21.65
CA ASN A 7 0.25 -5.00 22.20
C ASN A 7 0.95 -4.13 21.13
N TYR A 8 1.19 -2.86 21.48
CA TYR A 8 1.87 -1.88 20.63
C TYR A 8 3.22 -1.44 21.19
N ALA A 9 3.59 -1.90 22.39
CA ALA A 9 4.85 -1.53 23.05
C ALA A 9 6.05 -2.25 22.41
N ASP A 10 5.84 -3.48 21.94
CA ASP A 10 6.84 -4.22 21.18
C ASP A 10 6.82 -3.76 19.72
N LYS A 11 7.69 -2.79 19.41
CA LYS A 11 7.85 -2.23 18.06
C LYS A 11 8.30 -3.28 17.05
N ALA A 12 9.12 -4.24 17.45
CA ALA A 12 9.62 -5.28 16.53
C ALA A 12 8.49 -6.24 16.15
N ALA A 13 7.74 -6.72 17.14
CA ALA A 13 6.56 -7.55 16.90
C ALA A 13 5.48 -6.81 16.11
N LEU A 14 5.29 -5.51 16.37
CA LEU A 14 4.34 -4.69 15.62
C LEU A 14 4.76 -4.52 14.15
N ASN A 15 6.03 -4.21 13.89
CA ASN A 15 6.55 -4.08 12.52
C ASN A 15 6.38 -5.40 11.75
N LYS A 16 6.72 -6.54 12.37
CA LYS A 16 6.51 -7.86 11.77
C LYS A 16 5.03 -8.12 11.47
N ALA A 17 4.15 -7.80 12.42
CA ALA A 17 2.72 -8.00 12.27
C ALA A 17 2.08 -7.12 11.18
N ILE A 18 2.65 -5.93 10.91
CA ILE A 18 2.22 -5.06 9.81
C ILE A 18 2.72 -5.60 8.48
N ALA A 19 3.99 -6.00 8.39
CA ALA A 19 4.57 -6.58 7.18
C ALA A 19 3.85 -7.86 6.74
N ASP A 20 3.48 -8.71 7.71
CA ASP A 20 2.80 -9.99 7.48
C ASP A 20 1.26 -9.84 7.37
N ALA A 21 0.72 -8.64 7.57
CA ALA A 21 -0.73 -8.43 7.65
C ALA A 21 -1.44 -8.78 6.34
N GLN A 22 -2.25 -9.84 6.36
CA GLN A 22 -3.15 -10.18 5.27
C GLN A 22 -4.50 -9.46 5.46
N PHE A 23 -4.90 -8.64 4.50
CA PHE A 23 -6.21 -8.02 4.48
C PHE A 23 -6.76 -7.94 3.06
N LYS A 24 -8.08 -7.94 2.93
CA LYS A 24 -8.75 -7.78 1.64
C LYS A 24 -8.76 -6.29 1.27
N SER A 25 -7.87 -5.90 0.36
CA SER A 25 -7.80 -4.52 -0.13
C SER A 25 -8.92 -4.23 -1.14
N VAL A 26 -9.50 -3.03 -1.05
CA VAL A 26 -10.45 -2.51 -2.05
C VAL A 26 -9.79 -2.12 -3.37
N ARG A 27 -8.45 -2.07 -3.40
CA ARG A 27 -7.64 -1.74 -4.59
C ARG A 27 -7.15 -3.00 -5.35
N GLY A 28 -7.67 -4.17 -5.00
CA GLY A 28 -7.22 -5.45 -5.56
C GLY A 28 -6.05 -6.06 -4.79
N GLN A 29 -5.14 -6.74 -5.48
CA GLN A 29 -3.99 -7.37 -4.84
C GLN A 29 -3.07 -6.33 -4.19
N PHE A 30 -2.74 -6.53 -2.92
CA PHE A 30 -1.93 -5.60 -2.12
C PHE A 30 -0.97 -6.39 -1.22
N ARG A 31 0.28 -5.91 -1.12
CA ARG A 31 1.26 -6.38 -0.14
C ARG A 31 2.29 -5.28 0.13
N PHE A 32 3.07 -5.42 1.20
CA PHE A 32 4.24 -4.56 1.42
C PHE A 32 5.49 -5.12 0.72
N GLY A 33 6.30 -4.22 0.16
CA GLY A 33 7.63 -4.53 -0.37
C GLY A 33 8.71 -4.58 0.73
N LYS A 34 9.94 -4.89 0.33
CA LYS A 34 11.11 -4.99 1.23
C LYS A 34 11.39 -3.71 2.04
N ASN A 35 10.95 -2.57 1.54
CA ASN A 35 11.11 -1.24 2.11
C ASN A 35 9.83 -0.71 2.78
N ASN A 36 8.86 -1.58 3.04
CA ASN A 36 7.53 -1.27 3.58
C ASN A 36 6.66 -0.36 2.69
N TYR A 37 7.03 -0.11 1.43
CA TYR A 37 6.15 0.56 0.49
C TYR A 37 5.06 -0.39 -0.04
N PRO A 38 3.85 0.13 -0.32
CA PRO A 38 2.76 -0.67 -0.84
C PRO A 38 3.03 -1.09 -2.29
N VAL A 39 2.93 -2.39 -2.55
CA VAL A 39 2.88 -2.95 -3.89
C VAL A 39 1.41 -3.17 -4.23
N GLN A 40 0.92 -2.40 -5.19
CA GLN A 40 -0.46 -2.42 -5.68
C GLN A 40 -0.50 -2.25 -7.20
N ASN A 41 -1.66 -2.52 -7.80
CA ASN A 41 -1.87 -2.21 -9.21
C ASN A 41 -2.08 -0.71 -9.40
N TYR A 42 -1.47 -0.15 -10.44
CA TYR A 42 -1.69 1.23 -10.86
C TYR A 42 -2.65 1.30 -12.04
N HIS A 43 -3.52 2.31 -12.00
CA HIS A 43 -4.58 2.56 -12.97
C HIS A 43 -4.46 4.00 -13.48
N ILE A 44 -4.91 4.26 -14.71
CA ILE A 44 -4.97 5.61 -15.26
C ILE A 44 -6.39 6.13 -15.11
N PHE A 45 -6.52 7.34 -14.56
CA PHE A 45 -7.79 8.05 -14.43
C PHE A 45 -7.74 9.33 -15.24
N GLN A 46 -8.85 9.65 -15.92
CA GLN A 46 -9.04 10.95 -16.55
C GLN A 46 -10.02 11.75 -15.69
N VAL A 47 -9.59 12.94 -15.28
CA VAL A 47 -10.40 13.90 -14.53
C VAL A 47 -10.87 14.99 -15.49
N THR A 48 -12.16 15.32 -15.45
CA THR A 48 -12.77 16.36 -16.30
C THR A 48 -13.55 17.35 -15.43
N LYS A 49 -13.36 18.63 -15.68
CA LYS A 49 -14.12 19.69 -14.98
C LYS A 49 -15.55 19.75 -15.52
N THR A 50 -16.53 19.85 -14.64
CA THR A 50 -17.96 19.96 -14.96
C THR A 50 -18.59 21.16 -14.24
N ALA A 51 -19.82 21.52 -14.61
CA ALA A 51 -20.55 22.60 -13.93
C ALA A 51 -20.79 22.34 -12.43
N LYS A 52 -20.74 21.07 -12.00
CA LYS A 52 -20.92 20.64 -10.61
C LYS A 52 -19.60 20.41 -9.86
N GLY A 53 -18.45 20.57 -10.52
CA GLY A 53 -17.14 20.32 -9.93
C GLY A 53 -16.19 19.56 -10.87
N ALA A 54 -15.71 18.40 -10.44
CA ALA A 54 -14.86 17.52 -11.24
C ALA A 54 -15.39 16.09 -11.19
N ASP A 55 -15.49 15.47 -12.36
CA ASP A 55 -15.81 14.05 -12.52
C ASP A 55 -14.55 13.29 -12.93
N TYR A 56 -14.51 11.99 -12.64
CA TYR A 56 -13.42 11.11 -13.05
C TYR A 56 -13.94 9.85 -13.73
N LYS A 57 -13.13 9.30 -14.65
CA LYS A 57 -13.34 7.96 -15.20
C LYS A 57 -12.03 7.19 -15.24
N THR A 58 -12.10 5.88 -15.07
CA THR A 58 -10.97 4.98 -15.30
C THR A 58 -10.74 4.86 -16.80
N VAL A 59 -9.53 5.15 -17.25
CA VAL A 59 -9.12 5.05 -18.67
C VAL A 59 -8.47 3.70 -18.95
N SER A 60 -7.70 3.18 -18.00
CA SER A 60 -7.06 1.88 -18.13
C SER A 60 -6.75 1.29 -16.75
N GLU A 61 -6.91 -0.02 -16.62
CA GLU A 61 -6.68 -0.73 -15.38
C GLU A 61 -5.42 -1.58 -15.41
N GLY A 62 -4.70 -1.62 -14.27
CA GLY A 62 -3.55 -2.50 -14.11
C GLY A 62 -2.44 -2.22 -15.13
N VAL A 63 -2.22 -0.95 -15.45
CA VAL A 63 -1.16 -0.51 -16.37
C VAL A 63 0.21 -0.88 -15.82
N LEU A 64 0.37 -0.85 -14.48
CA LEU A 64 1.49 -1.46 -13.79
C LEU A 64 0.94 -2.43 -12.74
N LYS A 65 1.14 -3.73 -12.96
CA LYS A 65 0.71 -4.77 -12.03
C LYS A 65 1.85 -5.12 -11.10
N ALA A 66 1.54 -5.21 -9.80
CA ALA A 66 2.48 -5.63 -8.76
C ALA A 66 3.86 -4.93 -8.82
N HIS A 67 3.88 -3.66 -9.21
CA HIS A 67 5.12 -2.89 -9.36
C HIS A 67 5.74 -2.64 -7.99
N VAL A 68 7.01 -3.01 -7.86
CA VAL A 68 7.77 -2.93 -6.62
C VAL A 68 8.59 -1.65 -6.64
N ASP A 69 8.56 -0.91 -5.55
CA ASP A 69 9.44 0.24 -5.38
C ASP A 69 10.90 -0.24 -5.24
N ASP A 70 11.78 0.31 -6.07
CA ASP A 70 13.16 -0.17 -6.20
C ASP A 70 14.09 0.35 -5.10
N LEU A 71 13.63 1.30 -4.27
CA LEU A 71 14.48 1.87 -3.23
C LEU A 71 14.93 0.78 -2.24
N PRO A 72 16.19 0.83 -1.78
CA PRO A 72 16.66 -0.07 -0.75
C PRO A 72 15.83 0.11 0.53
N PRO A 73 15.77 -0.91 1.41
CA PRO A 73 15.18 -0.74 2.73
C PRO A 73 15.87 0.45 3.43
N LEU A 74 15.09 1.34 4.03
CA LEU A 74 15.64 2.41 4.85
C LEU A 74 16.45 1.75 5.97
N ALA A 75 17.77 1.93 5.94
CA ALA A 75 18.66 1.53 7.02
C ALA A 75 18.47 2.50 8.20
N VAL A 76 17.33 2.41 8.88
CA VAL A 76 17.16 3.08 10.17
C VAL A 76 17.68 2.12 11.23
N PRO A 77 18.81 2.40 11.90
CA PRO A 77 19.23 1.60 13.03
C PRO A 77 18.12 1.67 14.09
N LEU A 78 17.60 0.51 14.46
CA LEU A 78 16.74 0.36 15.63
C LEU A 78 17.60 0.65 16.86
N ASN A 79 17.50 1.86 17.38
CA ASN A 79 17.96 2.23 18.72
C ASN A 79 16.83 2.03 19.72
#